data_AF-A0A522NJA0-F1
#
_entry.id   AF-A0A522NJA0-F1
#
_cell.length_a   1.000
_cell.length_b   1.000
_cell.length_c   1.000
_cell.angle_alpha   90.00
_cell.angle_beta   90.00
_cell.angle_gamma   90.00
#
_symmetry.space_group_name_H-M   'P 1'
#
loop_
_entity.id
_entity.type
_entity.pdbx_description
1 polymer ?
#
loop_
_entity_poly.entity_id
_entity_poly.type
_entity_poly.pdbx_seq_one_letter_code
_entity_poly.pdbx_strand_id
1 'polypeptide(L)'
;MYDGRQVLTAIDNHLVWVLVLCALAMVFNYTWFFAAYVIARREKRYSIPIFCTLFWFAGDGSFVARYNTWFHTYHHWYVELFWGALLLTVTFEVAYIVQAIQYGRKELLPSSTPRQFALLIVSGAAAAVIIWNFLNYSMDDPIAIAYFSVANTALPLMYIGILMRRRSRAGTAPIVWWGYLGMINCWFLAITLFFGPQFRSPWYLGLWAVCALGGIGVLVTVSRLPKTPPQPAPVPPIHGASLRR
;
A
#
# COMPACT_ATOMS: atom_id res chain seq x y z
N MET A 1 3.85 22.37 8.79
CA MET A 1 2.54 21.71 8.83
C MET A 1 1.46 22.68 8.37
N TYR A 2 0.34 22.17 7.85
CA TYR A 2 -0.73 22.98 7.26
C TYR A 2 -1.94 23.07 8.20
N ASP A 3 -2.83 24.04 7.99
CA ASP A 3 -4.08 24.14 8.77
C ASP A 3 -5.17 23.27 8.15
N GLY A 4 -5.66 22.28 8.91
CA GLY A 4 -6.68 21.36 8.44
C GLY A 4 -7.99 22.05 8.06
N ARG A 5 -8.44 23.07 8.80
CA ARG A 5 -9.68 23.80 8.48
C ARG A 5 -9.54 24.60 7.19
N GLN A 6 -8.38 25.25 6.98
CA GLN A 6 -8.11 25.96 5.74
C GLN A 6 -8.13 25.04 4.52
N VAL A 7 -7.61 23.82 4.66
CA VAL A 7 -7.68 22.80 3.58
C VAL A 7 -9.12 22.42 3.29
N LEU A 8 -9.93 22.18 4.32
CA LEU A 8 -11.34 21.84 4.15
C LEU A 8 -12.12 22.97 3.46
N THR A 9 -11.85 24.24 3.83
CA THR A 9 -12.40 25.39 3.10
C THR A 9 -11.95 25.44 1.64
N ALA A 10 -10.68 25.12 1.35
CA ALA A 10 -10.19 25.06 -0.02
C ALA A 10 -10.87 23.94 -0.84
N ILE A 11 -11.18 22.81 -0.19
CA ILE A 11 -11.93 21.70 -0.75
C ILE A 11 -13.36 22.13 -1.11
N ASP A 12 -14.05 22.84 -0.23
CA ASP A 12 -15.41 23.34 -0.49
C ASP A 12 -15.48 24.27 -1.70
N ASN A 13 -14.49 25.15 -1.86
CA ASN A 13 -14.39 26.05 -3.00
C ASN A 13 -14.21 25.32 -4.35
N HIS A 14 -13.80 24.05 -4.32
CA HIS A 14 -13.58 23.22 -5.50
C HIS A 14 -14.33 21.89 -5.42
N LEU A 15 -15.47 21.88 -4.71
CA LEU A 15 -16.21 20.67 -4.34
C LEU A 15 -16.37 19.68 -5.48
N VAL A 16 -16.85 20.14 -6.64
CA VAL A 16 -17.12 19.26 -7.80
C VAL A 16 -15.85 18.54 -8.27
N TRP A 17 -14.74 19.28 -8.43
CA TRP A 17 -13.48 18.71 -8.92
C TRP A 17 -12.85 17.78 -7.90
N VAL A 18 -12.89 18.14 -6.61
CA VAL A 18 -12.40 17.28 -5.53
C VAL A 18 -13.22 15.99 -5.48
N LEU A 19 -14.55 16.08 -5.55
CA LEU A 19 -15.43 14.92 -5.51
C LEU A 19 -15.18 14.00 -6.70
N VAL A 20 -15.04 14.53 -7.92
CA VAL A 20 -14.72 13.73 -9.12
C VAL A 20 -13.36 13.03 -8.99
N LEU A 21 -12.30 13.76 -8.65
CA LEU A 21 -10.96 13.20 -8.57
C LEU A 21 -10.84 12.20 -7.41
N CYS A 22 -11.38 12.50 -6.23
CA CYS A 22 -11.35 11.59 -5.10
C CYS A 22 -12.23 10.36 -5.35
N ALA A 23 -13.40 10.48 -5.97
CA ALA A 23 -14.24 9.34 -6.34
C ALA A 23 -13.52 8.42 -7.34
N LEU A 24 -12.89 8.99 -8.38
CA LEU A 24 -12.07 8.24 -9.31
C LEU A 24 -10.89 7.56 -8.61
N ALA A 25 -10.22 8.27 -7.69
CA ALA A 25 -9.14 7.71 -6.90
C ALA A 25 -9.63 6.49 -6.09
N MET A 26 -10.82 6.54 -5.50
CA MET A 26 -11.41 5.41 -4.77
C MET A 26 -11.79 4.24 -5.66
N VAL A 27 -12.35 4.48 -6.85
CA VAL A 27 -12.63 3.42 -7.83
C VAL A 27 -11.35 2.68 -8.20
N PHE A 28 -10.28 3.43 -8.49
CA PHE A 28 -8.98 2.86 -8.79
C PHE A 28 -8.36 2.14 -7.60
N ASN A 29 -8.49 2.71 -6.39
CA ASN A 29 -8.01 2.10 -5.14
C ASN A 29 -8.65 0.72 -4.92
N TYR A 30 -9.97 0.62 -5.04
CA TYR A 30 -10.67 -0.64 -4.84
C TYR A 30 -10.46 -1.63 -5.97
N THR A 31 -10.31 -1.16 -7.21
CA THR A 31 -9.89 -2.02 -8.32
C THR A 31 -8.52 -2.64 -8.04
N TRP A 32 -7.58 -1.82 -7.59
CA TRP A 32 -6.25 -2.26 -7.17
C TRP A 32 -6.31 -3.28 -6.03
N PHE A 33 -7.02 -2.95 -4.95
CA PHE A 33 -7.12 -3.79 -3.76
C PHE A 33 -7.80 -5.12 -4.07
N PHE A 34 -8.97 -5.07 -4.69
CA PHE A 34 -9.71 -6.28 -5.02
C PHE A 34 -8.93 -7.20 -5.97
N ALA A 35 -8.28 -6.64 -6.99
CA ALA A 35 -7.45 -7.42 -7.89
C ALA A 35 -6.26 -8.08 -7.16
N ALA A 36 -5.57 -7.35 -6.28
CA ALA A 36 -4.50 -7.90 -5.46
C ALA A 36 -5.00 -9.04 -4.58
N TYR A 37 -6.13 -8.84 -3.88
CA TYR A 37 -6.74 -9.86 -3.03
C TYR A 37 -7.08 -11.15 -3.81
N VAL A 38 -7.74 -11.02 -4.97
CA VAL A 38 -8.14 -12.15 -5.81
C VAL A 38 -6.91 -12.91 -6.33
N ILE A 39 -5.90 -12.19 -6.83
CA ILE A 39 -4.67 -12.80 -7.35
C ILE A 39 -3.92 -13.53 -6.24
N ALA A 40 -3.78 -12.92 -5.07
CA ALA A 40 -3.13 -13.55 -3.92
C ALA A 40 -3.81 -14.87 -3.52
N ARG A 41 -5.14 -14.88 -3.45
CA ARG A 41 -5.91 -16.10 -3.12
C ARG A 41 -5.77 -17.18 -4.19
N ARG A 42 -5.82 -16.80 -5.47
CA ARG A 42 -5.70 -17.71 -6.61
C ARG A 42 -4.31 -18.35 -6.66
N GLU A 43 -3.26 -17.55 -6.46
CA GLU A 43 -1.88 -17.98 -6.66
C GLU A 43 -1.21 -18.46 -5.37
N LYS A 44 -1.89 -18.36 -4.22
CA LYS A 44 -1.36 -18.73 -2.90
C LYS A 44 -0.03 -18.04 -2.61
N ARG A 45 0.04 -16.77 -2.97
CA ARG A 45 1.17 -15.86 -2.76
C ARG A 45 0.63 -14.55 -2.21
N TYR A 46 1.33 -13.93 -1.27
CA TYR A 46 0.95 -12.59 -0.85
C TYR A 46 1.24 -11.59 -1.98
N SER A 47 0.29 -10.69 -2.23
CA SER A 47 0.42 -9.64 -3.24
C SER A 47 1.16 -8.44 -2.67
N ILE A 48 0.65 -7.84 -1.59
CA ILE A 48 1.20 -6.60 -1.03
C ILE A 48 2.41 -6.88 -0.13
N PRO A 49 3.51 -6.12 -0.23
CA PRO A 49 4.63 -6.23 0.71
C PRO A 49 4.17 -6.09 2.16
N ILE A 50 4.65 -6.96 3.04
CA ILE A 50 4.20 -7.02 4.44
C ILE A 50 4.35 -5.67 5.14
N PHE A 51 5.48 -4.99 4.93
CA PHE A 51 5.69 -3.66 5.50
C PHE A 51 4.57 -2.70 5.14
N CYS A 52 4.16 -2.64 3.86
CA CYS A 52 3.09 -1.75 3.42
C CYS A 52 1.76 -2.13 4.07
N THR A 53 1.41 -3.41 4.09
CA THR A 53 0.18 -3.87 4.76
C THR A 53 0.13 -3.50 6.24
N LEU A 54 1.23 -3.69 6.97
CA LEU A 54 1.29 -3.37 8.40
C LEU A 54 1.26 -1.86 8.64
N PHE A 55 1.96 -1.09 7.79
CA PHE A 55 2.00 0.37 7.88
C PHE A 55 0.64 0.99 7.58
N TRP A 56 -0.06 0.51 6.54
CA TRP A 56 -1.39 0.99 6.21
C TRP A 56 -2.42 0.59 7.25
N PHE A 57 -2.39 -0.66 7.73
CA PHE A 57 -3.26 -1.10 8.83
C PHE A 57 -3.13 -0.20 10.07
N ALA A 58 -1.90 0.18 10.41
CA ALA A 58 -1.65 1.09 11.53
C ALA A 58 -2.18 2.50 11.24
N GLY A 59 -1.90 3.04 10.06
CA GLY A 59 -2.27 4.39 9.68
C GLY A 59 -3.77 4.57 9.43
N ASP A 60 -4.33 3.80 8.50
CA ASP A 60 -5.74 3.82 8.14
C ASP A 60 -6.61 3.39 9.33
N GLY A 61 -6.17 2.36 10.07
CA GLY A 61 -6.82 1.94 11.31
C GLY A 61 -6.86 3.04 12.36
N SER A 62 -5.79 3.82 12.51
CA SER A 62 -5.77 4.96 13.43
C SER A 62 -6.71 6.09 12.97
N PHE A 63 -6.82 6.33 11.65
CA PHE A 63 -7.77 7.29 11.11
C PHE A 63 -9.19 6.83 11.43
N VAL A 64 -9.52 5.57 11.15
CA VAL A 64 -10.85 5.01 11.44
C VAL A 64 -11.17 5.06 12.93
N ALA A 65 -10.20 4.80 13.81
CA ALA A 65 -10.39 4.85 15.26
C ALA A 65 -10.73 6.26 15.79
N ARG A 66 -10.36 7.33 15.07
CA ARG A 66 -10.61 8.73 15.46
C ARG A 66 -11.98 9.25 15.04
N TYR A 67 -13.03 8.44 15.19
CA TYR A 67 -14.41 8.80 14.82
C TYR A 67 -14.83 10.18 15.36
N ASN A 68 -14.59 10.44 16.66
CA ASN A 68 -14.96 11.71 17.29
C ASN A 68 -14.27 12.92 16.65
N THR A 69 -13.03 12.77 16.17
CA THR A 69 -12.31 13.83 15.48
C THR A 69 -13.00 14.20 14.17
N TRP A 70 -13.44 13.21 13.38
CA TRP A 70 -14.00 13.46 12.05
C TRP A 70 -15.45 13.93 12.09
N PHE A 71 -16.28 13.28 12.92
CA PHE A 71 -17.73 13.54 12.96
C PHE A 71 -18.14 14.63 13.95
N HIS A 72 -17.29 14.98 14.92
CA HIS A 72 -17.63 16.00 15.92
C HIS A 72 -16.66 17.19 15.97
N THR A 73 -15.37 17.01 15.66
CA THR A 73 -14.38 18.11 15.71
C THR A 73 -14.26 18.86 14.38
N TYR A 74 -14.03 18.12 13.29
CA TYR A 74 -14.00 18.69 11.94
C TYR A 74 -15.39 18.83 11.36
N HIS A 75 -16.23 17.77 11.50
CA HIS A 75 -17.60 17.70 11.02
C HIS A 75 -17.75 18.24 9.59
N HIS A 76 -17.04 17.58 8.68
CA HIS A 76 -16.94 18.00 7.29
C HIS A 76 -17.10 16.81 6.37
N TRP A 77 -17.96 16.95 5.36
CA TRP A 77 -18.35 15.88 4.44
C TRP A 77 -17.15 15.10 3.89
N TYR A 78 -16.08 15.81 3.54
CA TYR A 78 -14.86 15.21 2.99
C TYR A 78 -14.24 14.18 3.94
N VAL A 79 -13.98 14.53 5.20
CA VAL A 79 -13.34 13.61 6.17
C VAL A 79 -14.27 12.48 6.60
N GLU A 80 -15.58 12.73 6.61
CA GLU A 80 -16.60 11.72 6.94
C GLU A 80 -16.76 10.67 5.81
N LEU A 81 -16.81 11.11 4.55
CA LEU A 81 -16.80 10.20 3.40
C LEU A 81 -15.48 9.43 3.33
N PHE A 82 -14.36 10.12 3.58
CA PHE A 82 -13.06 9.49 3.56
C PHE A 82 -12.89 8.47 4.69
N TRP A 83 -13.43 8.74 5.89
CA TRP A 83 -13.53 7.75 6.96
C TRP A 83 -14.31 6.50 6.52
N GLY A 84 -15.44 6.68 5.84
CA GLY A 84 -16.23 5.57 5.31
C GLY A 84 -15.48 4.74 4.27
N ALA A 85 -14.72 5.40 3.39
CA ALA A 85 -13.85 4.72 2.44
C ALA A 85 -12.73 3.94 3.14
N LEU A 86 -12.07 4.55 4.13
CA LEU A 86 -10.99 3.92 4.89
C LEU A 86 -11.46 2.72 5.71
N LEU A 87 -12.71 2.71 6.20
CA LEU A 87 -13.27 1.53 6.85
C LEU A 87 -13.18 0.31 5.93
N LEU A 88 -13.51 0.46 4.64
CA LEU A 88 -13.37 -0.62 3.67
C LEU A 88 -11.90 -0.96 3.40
N THR A 89 -11.02 0.04 3.26
CA THR A 89 -9.57 -0.14 3.09
C THR A 89 -8.96 -0.98 4.23
N VAL A 90 -9.31 -0.68 5.48
CA VAL A 90 -8.86 -1.44 6.65
C VAL A 90 -9.30 -2.90 6.61
N THR A 91 -10.51 -3.20 6.10
CA THR A 91 -10.92 -4.61 5.95
C THR A 91 -10.06 -5.37 4.94
N PHE A 92 -9.62 -4.72 3.85
CA PHE A 92 -8.68 -5.32 2.90
C PHE A 92 -7.29 -5.51 3.52
N GLU A 93 -6.83 -4.57 4.33
CA GLU A 93 -5.54 -4.68 5.02
C GLU A 93 -5.52 -5.85 5.99
N VAL A 94 -6.58 -6.02 6.78
CA VAL A 94 -6.76 -7.22 7.61
C VAL A 94 -6.74 -8.48 6.74
N ALA A 95 -7.43 -8.47 5.59
CA ALA A 95 -7.39 -9.59 4.65
C ALA A 95 -5.98 -9.85 4.10
N TYR A 96 -5.18 -8.81 3.83
CA TYR A 96 -3.79 -8.95 3.41
C TYR A 96 -2.88 -9.45 4.52
N ILE A 97 -3.10 -9.07 5.77
CA ILE A 97 -2.39 -9.64 6.93
C ILE A 97 -2.68 -11.14 7.00
N VAL A 98 -3.94 -11.54 6.86
CA VAL A 98 -4.34 -12.95 6.83
C VAL A 98 -3.68 -13.68 5.66
N GLN A 99 -3.66 -13.09 4.46
CA GLN A 99 -2.98 -13.67 3.30
C GLN A 99 -1.46 -13.76 3.49
N ALA A 100 -0.84 -12.77 4.14
CA ALA A 100 0.57 -12.80 4.49
C ALA A 100 0.86 -13.98 5.42
N ILE A 101 0.05 -14.19 6.46
CA ILE A 101 0.17 -15.34 7.38
C ILE A 101 0.01 -16.68 6.63
N GLN A 102 -1.02 -16.78 5.78
CA GLN A 102 -1.35 -18.03 5.07
C GLN A 102 -0.31 -18.39 3.99
N TYR A 103 0.19 -17.40 3.25
CA TYR A 103 0.97 -17.61 2.03
C TYR A 103 2.44 -17.18 2.14
N GLY A 104 2.77 -16.33 3.11
CA GLY A 104 4.10 -15.72 3.25
C GLY A 104 5.16 -16.66 3.82
N ARG A 105 4.82 -17.58 4.74
CA ARG A 105 5.80 -18.38 5.50
C ARG A 105 6.80 -19.12 4.62
N LYS A 106 6.31 -19.88 3.64
CA LYS A 106 7.16 -20.70 2.75
C LYS A 106 8.16 -19.87 1.96
N GLU A 107 7.80 -18.63 1.68
CA GLU A 107 8.66 -17.69 0.99
C GLU A 107 9.59 -17.00 2.00
N LEU A 108 9.06 -16.29 2.97
CA LEU A 108 9.81 -15.35 3.79
C LEU A 108 10.62 -15.98 4.92
N LEU A 109 10.13 -17.06 5.53
CA LEU A 109 10.77 -17.71 6.68
C LEU A 109 10.49 -19.23 6.67
N PRO A 110 11.05 -19.98 5.70
CA PRO A 110 10.68 -21.38 5.45
C PRO A 110 10.99 -22.33 6.62
N SER A 111 12.00 -22.01 7.43
CA SER A 111 12.42 -22.77 8.61
C SER A 111 11.50 -22.60 9.82
N SER A 112 10.63 -21.59 9.83
CA SER A 112 9.72 -21.35 10.96
C SER A 112 8.49 -22.24 10.94
N THR A 113 7.90 -22.49 12.11
CA THR A 113 6.57 -23.10 12.22
C THR A 113 5.47 -22.10 11.82
N PRO A 114 4.27 -22.57 11.39
CA PRO A 114 3.14 -21.68 11.12
C PRO A 114 2.78 -20.75 12.28
N ARG A 115 2.88 -21.23 13.53
CA ARG A 115 2.59 -20.42 14.73
C ARG A 115 3.62 -19.33 14.95
N GLN A 116 4.91 -19.64 14.83
CA GLN A 116 5.98 -18.63 14.94
C GLN A 116 5.84 -17.55 13.88
N PHE A 117 5.55 -17.95 12.64
CA PHE A 117 5.35 -16.99 11.56
C PHE A 117 4.12 -16.12 11.79
N ALA A 118 2.98 -16.71 12.18
CA ALA A 118 1.77 -15.95 12.49
C ALA A 118 2.00 -14.97 13.64
N LEU A 119 2.64 -15.41 14.72
CA LEU A 119 2.98 -14.57 15.87
C LEU A 119 3.88 -13.40 15.45
N LEU A 120 4.88 -13.65 14.60
CA LEU A 120 5.76 -12.60 14.09
C LEU A 120 4.97 -11.52 13.31
N ILE A 121 4.03 -11.92 12.45
CA ILE A 121 3.21 -10.98 11.70
C ILE A 121 2.26 -10.19 12.61
N VAL A 122 1.61 -10.86 13.58
CA VAL A 122 0.70 -10.20 14.52
C VAL A 122 1.45 -9.23 15.44
N SER A 123 2.61 -9.63 15.97
CA SER A 123 3.48 -8.75 16.74
C SER A 123 3.99 -7.57 15.90
N GLY A 124 4.28 -7.81 14.61
CA GLY A 124 4.62 -6.76 13.65
C GLY A 124 3.48 -5.75 13.46
N ALA A 125 2.23 -6.20 13.37
CA ALA A 125 1.07 -5.32 13.29
C ALA A 125 0.91 -4.47 14.56
N ALA A 126 1.05 -5.08 15.75
CA ALA A 126 1.01 -4.36 17.01
C ALA A 126 2.14 -3.31 17.11
N ALA A 127 3.36 -3.67 16.73
CA ALA A 127 4.50 -2.76 16.69
C ALA A 127 4.28 -1.61 15.69
N ALA A 128 3.72 -1.91 14.51
CA ALA A 128 3.39 -0.89 13.52
C ALA A 128 2.38 0.13 14.07
N VAL A 129 1.36 -0.29 14.81
CA VAL A 129 0.39 0.61 15.47
C VAL A 129 1.09 1.52 16.48
N ILE A 130 1.99 0.98 17.31
CA ILE A 130 2.74 1.77 18.31
C ILE A 130 3.63 2.81 17.61
N ILE A 131 4.43 2.37 16.65
CA ILE A 131 5.35 3.24 15.90
C ILE A 131 4.56 4.31 15.13
N TRP A 132 3.46 3.92 14.50
CA TRP A 132 2.61 4.85 13.76
C TRP A 132 2.05 5.95 14.66
N ASN A 133 1.56 5.62 15.86
CA ASN A 133 1.03 6.66 16.77
C ASN A 133 2.10 7.67 17.17
N PHE A 134 3.34 7.22 17.38
CA PHE A 134 4.48 8.12 17.62
C PHE A 134 4.80 9.00 16.40
N LEU A 135 4.81 8.41 15.20
CA LEU A 135 5.05 9.14 13.96
C LEU A 135 3.95 10.16 13.68
N ASN A 136 2.68 9.76 13.79
CA ASN A 136 1.53 10.65 13.60
C ASN A 136 1.58 11.83 14.58
N TYR A 137 1.92 11.59 15.84
CA TYR A 137 2.10 12.66 16.82
C TYR A 137 3.21 13.64 16.40
N SER A 138 4.32 13.12 15.88
CA SER A 138 5.47 13.93 15.46
C SER A 138 5.24 14.68 14.14
N MET A 139 4.41 14.13 13.24
CA MET A 139 4.09 14.75 11.97
C MET A 139 3.22 15.98 12.16
N ASP A 140 2.31 15.98 13.15
CA ASP A 140 1.28 17.02 13.36
C ASP A 140 0.33 17.17 12.14
N ASP A 141 -0.16 16.04 11.62
CA ASP A 141 -0.90 15.96 10.33
C ASP A 141 -2.41 15.98 10.56
N PRO A 142 -3.07 17.16 10.54
CA PRO A 142 -4.40 17.35 11.12
C PRO A 142 -5.49 16.49 10.47
N ILE A 143 -5.41 16.29 9.14
CA ILE A 143 -6.36 15.49 8.37
C ILE A 143 -5.67 14.38 7.57
N ALA A 144 -4.49 13.94 8.05
CA ALA A 144 -3.74 12.79 7.54
C ALA A 144 -3.29 12.85 6.07
N ILE A 145 -3.26 14.01 5.41
CA ILE A 145 -2.85 14.11 4.00
C ILE A 145 -1.37 13.71 3.80
N ALA A 146 -0.49 14.17 4.70
CA ALA A 146 0.93 13.83 4.62
C ALA A 146 1.16 12.33 4.82
N TYR A 147 0.42 11.72 5.74
CA TYR A 147 0.37 10.27 5.91
C TYR A 147 0.03 9.56 4.60
N PHE A 148 -1.10 9.90 3.95
CA PHE A 148 -1.51 9.24 2.72
C PHE A 148 -0.50 9.43 1.59
N SER A 149 0.13 10.61 1.49
CA SER A 149 1.20 10.82 0.52
C SER A 149 2.42 9.93 0.79
N VAL A 150 2.85 9.77 2.04
CA VAL A 150 3.99 8.91 2.41
C VAL A 150 3.66 7.43 2.27
N ALA A 151 2.51 6.99 2.78
CA ALA A 151 2.03 5.61 2.74
C ALA A 151 2.02 5.04 1.31
N ASN A 152 1.64 5.88 0.36
CA ASN A 152 1.59 5.52 -1.04
C ASN A 152 2.97 5.35 -1.69
N THR A 153 3.99 6.11 -1.27
CA THR A 153 5.36 5.94 -1.79
C THR A 153 5.99 4.60 -1.41
N ALA A 154 5.61 4.03 -0.28
CA ALA A 154 6.21 2.79 0.22
C ALA A 154 5.95 1.61 -0.72
N LEU A 155 4.78 1.54 -1.34
CA LEU A 155 4.40 0.39 -2.17
C LEU A 155 5.37 0.12 -3.31
N PRO A 156 5.56 1.01 -4.31
CA PRO A 156 6.39 0.72 -5.47
C PRO A 156 7.83 0.38 -5.05
N LEU A 157 8.36 1.08 -4.04
CA LEU A 157 9.71 0.86 -3.50
C LEU A 157 9.85 -0.55 -2.92
N MET A 158 8.93 -0.95 -2.04
CA MET A 158 8.96 -2.28 -1.43
C MET A 158 8.63 -3.39 -2.42
N TYR A 159 7.81 -3.10 -3.44
CA TYR A 159 7.41 -4.08 -4.44
C TYR A 159 8.54 -4.43 -5.41
N ILE A 160 9.44 -3.49 -5.71
CA ILE A 160 10.66 -3.77 -6.47
C ILE A 160 11.43 -4.92 -5.82
N GLY A 161 11.56 -4.92 -4.49
CA GLY A 161 12.18 -6.02 -3.74
C GLY A 161 11.50 -7.38 -3.96
N ILE A 162 10.15 -7.40 -3.99
CA ILE A 162 9.38 -8.62 -4.31
C ILE A 162 9.71 -9.12 -5.72
N LEU A 163 9.72 -8.23 -6.72
CA LEU A 163 10.00 -8.60 -8.10
C LEU A 163 11.43 -9.13 -8.27
N MET A 164 12.42 -8.45 -7.67
CA MET A 164 13.82 -8.88 -7.71
C MET A 164 13.99 -10.28 -7.10
N ARG A 165 13.28 -10.54 -6.01
CA ARG A 165 13.30 -11.84 -5.32
C ARG A 165 12.61 -12.94 -6.12
N ARG A 166 11.39 -12.69 -6.61
CA ARG A 166 10.56 -13.71 -7.27
C ARG A 166 10.93 -13.94 -8.73
N ARG A 167 11.56 -12.95 -9.38
CA ARG A 167 11.89 -12.93 -10.82
C ARG A 167 10.72 -13.38 -11.71
N SER A 168 9.51 -13.07 -11.27
CA SER A 168 8.25 -13.45 -11.89
C SER A 168 7.17 -12.49 -11.41
N ARG A 169 6.06 -12.43 -12.15
CA ARG A 169 4.89 -11.64 -11.74
C ARG A 169 3.96 -12.37 -10.76
N ALA A 170 4.40 -13.47 -10.14
CA ALA A 170 3.59 -14.23 -9.20
C ALA A 170 3.11 -13.34 -8.04
N GLY A 171 1.81 -13.40 -7.74
CA GLY A 171 1.16 -12.56 -6.75
C GLY A 171 0.78 -11.15 -7.26
N THR A 172 0.90 -10.84 -8.55
CA THR A 172 0.40 -9.58 -9.12
C THR A 172 0.02 -9.70 -10.60
N ALA A 173 -0.61 -8.66 -11.14
CA ALA A 173 -0.90 -8.51 -12.56
C ALA A 173 -0.89 -7.03 -12.95
N PRO A 174 -0.82 -6.69 -14.26
CA PRO A 174 -0.84 -5.31 -14.72
C PRO A 174 -2.04 -4.49 -14.19
N ILE A 175 -3.22 -5.10 -14.05
CA ILE A 175 -4.43 -4.42 -13.54
C ILE A 175 -4.24 -3.85 -12.12
N VAL A 176 -3.46 -4.51 -11.27
CA VAL A 176 -3.12 -4.05 -9.91
C VAL A 176 -2.40 -2.70 -10.00
N TRP A 177 -1.45 -2.59 -10.92
CA TRP A 177 -0.60 -1.41 -11.08
C TRP A 177 -1.29 -0.29 -11.86
N TRP A 178 -2.18 -0.63 -12.80
CA TRP A 178 -3.07 0.37 -13.40
C TRP A 178 -4.00 0.99 -12.37
N GLY A 179 -4.59 0.19 -11.48
CA GLY A 179 -5.38 0.69 -10.37
C GLY A 179 -4.55 1.59 -9.43
N TYR A 180 -3.37 1.15 -9.01
CA TYR A 180 -2.47 1.98 -8.20
C TYR A 180 -2.13 3.32 -8.89
N LEU A 181 -1.71 3.30 -10.16
CA LEU A 181 -1.35 4.51 -10.90
C LEU A 181 -2.54 5.45 -11.09
N GLY A 182 -3.73 4.92 -11.40
CA GLY A 182 -4.95 5.71 -11.51
C GLY A 182 -5.27 6.42 -10.19
N MET A 183 -5.21 5.68 -9.09
CA MET A 183 -5.44 6.21 -7.75
C MET A 183 -4.44 7.32 -7.41
N ILE A 184 -3.13 7.06 -7.57
CA ILE A 184 -2.08 8.03 -7.24
C ILE A 184 -2.23 9.31 -8.04
N ASN A 185 -2.46 9.22 -9.36
CA ASN A 185 -2.56 10.43 -10.17
C ASN A 185 -3.83 11.23 -9.82
N CYS A 186 -4.98 10.58 -9.64
CA CYS A 186 -6.19 11.27 -9.21
C CYS A 186 -6.03 11.93 -7.83
N TRP A 187 -5.42 11.23 -6.87
CA TRP A 187 -5.15 11.75 -5.53
C TRP A 187 -4.20 12.95 -5.55
N PHE A 188 -3.03 12.81 -6.17
CA PHE A 188 -2.03 13.87 -6.19
C PHE A 188 -2.46 15.07 -7.03
N LEU A 189 -3.26 14.88 -8.09
CA LEU A 189 -3.90 15.99 -8.80
C LEU A 189 -4.87 16.74 -7.90
N ALA A 190 -5.71 16.03 -7.13
CA ALA A 190 -6.67 16.66 -6.22
C ALA A 190 -5.95 17.54 -5.18
N ILE A 191 -4.94 16.99 -4.50
CA ILE A 191 -4.24 17.73 -3.45
C ILE A 191 -3.45 18.92 -4.02
N THR A 192 -2.74 18.73 -5.14
CA THR A 192 -1.86 19.76 -5.71
C THR A 192 -2.66 20.94 -6.25
N LEU A 193 -3.82 20.67 -6.86
CA LEU A 193 -4.62 21.71 -7.50
C LEU A 193 -5.58 22.38 -6.53
N PHE A 194 -6.23 21.63 -5.63
CA PHE A 194 -7.43 22.08 -4.93
C PHE A 194 -7.33 22.15 -3.40
N PHE A 195 -6.34 21.49 -2.78
CA PHE A 195 -6.27 21.43 -1.30
C PHE A 195 -5.46 22.58 -0.69
N GLY A 196 -4.85 23.43 -1.52
CA GLY A 196 -4.11 24.61 -1.10
C GLY A 196 -2.65 24.62 -1.55
N PRO A 197 -1.98 25.79 -1.48
CA PRO A 197 -0.63 26.00 -2.01
C PRO A 197 0.45 25.15 -1.33
N GLN A 198 0.26 24.77 -0.07
CA GLN A 198 1.21 23.94 0.69
C GLN A 198 1.51 22.57 0.03
N PHE A 199 0.57 22.03 -0.74
CA PHE A 199 0.70 20.74 -1.43
C PHE A 199 1.40 20.85 -2.78
N ARG A 200 1.78 22.07 -3.19
CA ARG A 200 2.61 22.33 -4.38
C ARG A 200 4.11 22.43 -4.03
N SER A 201 4.49 22.08 -2.80
CA SER A 201 5.88 22.08 -2.39
C SER A 201 6.69 21.04 -3.17
N PRO A 202 8.00 21.24 -3.36
CA PRO A 202 8.86 20.27 -4.03
C PRO A 202 8.80 18.88 -3.42
N TRP A 203 8.52 18.77 -2.12
CA TRP A 203 8.40 17.49 -1.43
C TRP A 203 7.15 16.72 -1.84
N TYR A 204 5.97 17.35 -1.90
CA TYR A 204 4.76 16.67 -2.36
C TYR A 204 4.85 16.28 -3.85
N LEU A 205 5.42 17.16 -4.68
CA LEU A 205 5.67 16.85 -6.09
C LEU A 205 6.70 15.73 -6.25
N GLY A 206 7.73 15.70 -5.41
CA GLY A 206 8.71 14.62 -5.34
C GLY A 206 8.09 13.29 -4.94
N LEU A 207 7.22 13.26 -3.92
CA LEU A 207 6.47 12.06 -3.52
C LEU A 207 5.59 11.57 -4.67
N TRP A 208 4.88 12.48 -5.37
CA TRP A 208 4.09 12.12 -6.54
C TRP A 208 4.96 11.49 -7.63
N ALA A 209 6.09 12.11 -7.97
CA ALA A 209 7.01 11.61 -8.98
C ALA A 209 7.54 10.22 -8.61
N VAL A 210 7.92 9.99 -7.35
CA VAL A 210 8.36 8.66 -6.86
C VAL A 210 7.25 7.64 -7.02
N CYS A 211 6.02 7.95 -6.60
CA CYS A 211 4.87 7.06 -6.75
C CYS A 211 4.59 6.73 -8.22
N ALA A 212 4.54 7.73 -9.09
CA ALA A 212 4.20 7.58 -10.49
C ALA A 212 5.29 6.84 -11.27
N LEU A 213 6.54 7.27 -11.18
CA LEU A 213 7.67 6.65 -11.87
C LEU A 213 7.94 5.24 -11.34
N GLY A 214 7.90 5.06 -10.02
CA GLY A 214 8.03 3.75 -9.39
C GLY A 214 6.91 2.80 -9.83
N GLY A 215 5.66 3.26 -9.82
CA GLY A 215 4.51 2.48 -10.28
C GLY A 215 4.59 2.11 -11.76
N ILE A 216 5.00 3.04 -12.63
CA ILE A 216 5.23 2.77 -14.06
C ILE A 216 6.34 1.73 -14.24
N GLY A 217 7.46 1.88 -13.54
CA GLY A 217 8.58 0.93 -13.60
C GLY A 217 8.16 -0.48 -13.19
N VAL A 218 7.38 -0.60 -12.11
CA VAL A 218 6.83 -1.88 -11.67
C VAL A 218 5.83 -2.43 -12.69
N LEU A 219 4.91 -1.61 -13.23
CA LEU A 219 3.95 -2.02 -14.25
C LEU A 219 4.64 -2.58 -15.51
N VAL A 220 5.65 -1.88 -16.03
CA VAL A 220 6.43 -2.32 -17.19
C VAL A 220 7.12 -3.65 -16.89
N THR A 221 7.70 -3.78 -15.70
CA THR A 221 8.39 -5.00 -15.29
C THR A 221 7.42 -6.18 -15.14
N VAL A 222 6.29 -6.00 -14.47
CA VAL A 222 5.21 -7.01 -14.32
C VAL A 222 4.64 -7.44 -15.66
N SER A 223 4.60 -6.53 -16.64
CA SER A 223 4.11 -6.84 -17.99
C SER A 223 5.09 -7.70 -18.80
N ARG A 224 6.38 -7.66 -18.46
CA ARG A 224 7.45 -8.40 -19.15
C ARG A 224 7.83 -9.71 -18.46
N LEU A 225 7.66 -9.80 -17.14
CA LEU A 225 8.05 -10.98 -16.37
C LEU A 225 7.14 -12.19 -16.62
N PRO A 226 7.69 -13.42 -16.63
CA PRO A 226 6.90 -14.64 -16.73
C PRO A 226 6.04 -14.82 -15.48
N LYS A 227 4.94 -15.58 -15.63
CA LYS A 227 4.01 -15.86 -14.52
C LYS A 227 4.62 -16.77 -13.45
N THR A 228 5.43 -17.74 -13.86
CA THR A 228 6.07 -18.72 -12.97
C THR A 228 7.55 -18.36 -12.78
N PRO A 229 8.11 -18.53 -11.58
CA PRO A 229 9.56 -18.38 -11.37
C PRO A 229 10.34 -19.31 -12.31
N PRO A 230 11.54 -18.91 -12.78
CA PRO A 230 12.43 -19.81 -13.49
C PRO A 230 12.72 -21.04 -12.62
N GLN A 231 12.62 -22.26 -13.19
CA GLN A 231 13.12 -23.44 -12.50
C GLN A 231 14.64 -23.28 -12.29
N PRO A 232 15.18 -23.69 -11.13
CA PRO A 232 16.63 -23.83 -10.97
C PRO A 232 17.15 -24.70 -12.11
N ALA A 233 18.24 -24.28 -12.76
CA ALA A 233 18.90 -25.14 -13.74
C ALA A 233 19.19 -26.49 -13.09
N PRO A 234 19.01 -27.63 -13.81
CA PRO A 234 19.39 -28.93 -13.28
C PRO A 234 20.83 -28.86 -12.78
N VAL A 235 21.05 -29.21 -11.50
CA VAL A 235 22.41 -29.36 -10.99
C VAL A 235 23.06 -30.45 -11.85
N PRO A 236 24.17 -30.17 -12.55
CA PRO A 236 24.85 -31.19 -13.33
C PRO A 236 25.11 -32.39 -12.41
N PRO A 237 24.86 -33.63 -12.87
CA PRO A 237 25.22 -34.80 -12.09
C PRO A 237 26.69 -34.67 -11.68
N ILE A 238 26.98 -34.82 -10.39
CA ILE A 238 28.35 -34.85 -9.89
C ILE A 238 28.99 -36.12 -10.46
N HIS A 239 29.53 -36.03 -11.67
CA HIS A 239 30.36 -37.07 -12.27
C HIS A 239 31.70 -37.07 -11.55
N GLY A 240 31.80 -37.79 -10.43
CA GLY A 240 33.08 -37.95 -9.74
C GLY A 240 32.99 -38.28 -8.27
N ALA A 241 32.38 -39.41 -7.92
CA ALA A 241 32.70 -40.08 -6.66
C ALA A 241 32.64 -41.60 -6.84
N SER A 242 33.29 -42.12 -7.88
CA SER A 242 33.80 -43.49 -7.85
C SER A 242 35.05 -43.51 -6.96
N LEU A 243 34.88 -43.35 -5.66
CA LEU A 243 35.93 -43.72 -4.71
C LEU A 243 35.90 -45.24 -4.58
N ARG A 244 36.67 -45.89 -5.45
CA ARG A 244 37.24 -47.20 -5.15
C ARG A 244 38.08 -47.06 -3.90
N ARG A 245 37.73 -47.80 -2.85
CA ARG A 245 38.58 -48.82 -2.22
C ARG A 245 37.77 -49.60 -1.21
#